data_AF-A0A924M802-F1
#
_entry.id   AF-A0A924M802-F1
#
_cell.length_a   1.000
_cell.length_b   1.000
_cell.length_c   1.000
_cell.angle_alpha   90.00
_cell.angle_beta   90.00
_cell.angle_gamma   90.00
#
_symmetry.space_group_name_H-M   'P 1'
#
loop_
_entity.id
_entity.type
_entity.pdbx_description
1 polymer ?
#
loop_
_entity_poly.entity_id
_entity_poly.type
_entity_poly.pdbx_seq_one_letter_code
_entity_poly.pdbx_strand_id
1 'polypeptide(L)' 'MRLLGKALTFDDVLLVPAYSQVLPKDANLSTFFSRNIRLNLPLVSAAMDTVTEARLAIAIAQEGG' A
#
# COMPACT_ATOMS: atom_id res chain seq x y z
N MET A 1 -2.86 15.46 -32.65
CA MET A 1 -2.62 14.99 -31.27
C MET A 1 -3.95 14.64 -30.65
N ARG A 2 -4.15 13.40 -30.17
CA ARG A 2 -5.43 12.94 -29.59
C ARG A 2 -5.25 12.81 -28.07
N LEU A 3 -5.99 13.60 -27.30
CA LEU A 3 -6.00 13.51 -25.84
C LEU A 3 -6.91 12.35 -25.41
N LEU A 4 -6.37 11.39 -24.66
CA LEU A 4 -7.10 10.19 -24.21
C LEU A 4 -7.96 10.45 -22.96
N GLY A 5 -7.65 11.48 -22.17
CA GLY A 5 -8.38 11.85 -20.97
C GLY A 5 -7.52 12.66 -19.99
N LYS A 6 -8.14 13.16 -18.92
CA LYS A 6 -7.44 13.79 -17.80
C LYS A 6 -6.89 12.70 -16.88
N ALA A 7 -5.59 12.73 -16.59
CA ALA A 7 -4.96 11.93 -15.54
C ALA A 7 -4.87 12.76 -14.25
N LEU A 8 -5.06 12.11 -13.10
CA LEU A 8 -5.00 12.73 -11.78
C LEU A 8 -3.86 12.08 -10.98
N THR A 9 -3.14 12.87 -10.18
CA THR A 9 -2.17 12.41 -9.19
C THR A 9 -2.76 12.49 -7.78
N PHE A 10 -1.99 12.10 -6.76
CA PHE A 10 -2.44 12.12 -5.36
C PHE A 10 -2.89 13.51 -4.89
N ASP A 11 -2.17 14.56 -5.28
CA ASP A 11 -2.47 15.94 -4.85
C ASP A 11 -3.72 16.54 -5.52
N ASP A 12 -4.25 15.90 -6.56
CA ASP A 12 -5.45 16.38 -7.26
C ASP A 12 -6.76 16.00 -6.56
N VAL A 13 -6.72 15.10 -5.56
CA VAL A 13 -7.92 14.47 -4.99
C VAL A 13 -7.86 14.33 -3.46
N LEU A 14 -9.04 14.26 -2.84
CA LEU A 14 -9.21 13.94 -1.42
C LEU A 14 -10.23 12.82 -1.25
N LEU A 15 -10.06 12.01 -0.20
CA LEU A 15 -11.08 11.07 0.23
C LEU A 15 -12.22 11.82 0.92
N VAL A 16 -13.45 11.56 0.50
CA VAL A 16 -14.65 12.14 1.11
C VAL A 16 -15.02 11.34 2.38
N PRO A 17 -15.19 11.99 3.55
CA PRO A 17 -15.62 11.30 4.76
C PRO A 17 -16.98 10.61 4.60
N ALA A 18 -17.16 9.48 5.27
CA ALA A 18 -18.41 8.72 5.29
C ALA A 18 -18.71 8.19 6.69
N TYR A 19 -19.97 7.82 6.93
CA TYR A 19 -20.37 7.15 8.17
C TYR A 19 -19.59 5.83 8.34
N SER A 20 -19.07 5.58 9.54
CA SER A 20 -18.32 4.37 9.87
C SER A 20 -18.82 3.75 11.16
N GLN A 21 -18.88 2.42 11.18
CA GLN A 21 -19.06 1.60 12.39
C GLN A 21 -17.76 0.88 12.81
N VAL A 22 -16.68 1.08 12.05
CA VAL A 22 -15.36 0.49 12.31
C VAL A 22 -14.46 1.53 12.96
N LEU A 23 -13.86 1.18 14.10
CA LEU A 23 -12.81 2.00 14.69
C LEU A 23 -11.48 1.72 13.98
N PRO A 24 -10.56 2.70 13.88
CA PRO A 24 -9.29 2.52 13.17
C PRO A 24 -8.46 1.30 13.64
N LYS A 25 -8.48 0.99 14.94
CA LYS A 25 -7.77 -0.18 15.52
C LYS A 25 -8.35 -1.53 15.09
N ASP A 26 -9.60 -1.55 14.62
CA ASP A 26 -10.32 -2.76 14.22
C ASP A 26 -10.29 -2.95 12.69
N ALA A 27 -9.64 -2.05 11.95
CA ALA A 27 -9.49 -2.15 10.50
C ALA A 27 -8.52 -3.30 10.14
N ASN A 28 -8.92 -4.14 9.20
CA ASN A 28 -8.08 -5.23 8.70
C ASN A 28 -7.15 -4.71 7.58
N LEU A 29 -5.84 -4.77 7.83
CA LEU A 29 -4.81 -4.31 6.88
C LEU A 29 -4.29 -5.43 5.96
N SER A 30 -4.69 -6.68 6.18
CA SER A 30 -4.20 -7.79 5.36
C SER A 30 -4.68 -7.68 3.91
N THR A 31 -3.78 -8.00 2.97
CA THR A 31 -4.05 -7.86 1.53
C THR A 31 -3.37 -8.96 0.72
N PHE A 32 -3.76 -9.12 -0.54
CA PHE A 32 -3.08 -10.00 -1.48
C PHE A 32 -2.09 -9.20 -2.33
N PHE A 33 -0.80 -9.53 -2.22
CA PHE A 33 0.25 -8.98 -3.10
C PHE A 33 0.20 -9.62 -4.48
N SER A 34 -0.08 -10.92 -4.52
CA SER A 34 -0.33 -11.68 -5.75
C SER A 34 -1.44 -12.69 -5.50
N ARG A 35 -1.79 -13.48 -6.53
CA ARG A 35 -2.82 -14.53 -6.42
C ARG A 35 -2.60 -15.47 -5.23
N ASN A 36 -1.35 -15.74 -4.88
CA ASN A 36 -0.96 -16.75 -3.90
C ASN A 36 -0.12 -16.19 -2.74
N ILE A 37 0.09 -14.88 -2.66
CA ILE A 37 0.92 -14.24 -1.63
C ILE A 37 0.06 -13.24 -0.87
N ARG A 38 -0.13 -13.49 0.43
CA ARG A 38 -0.86 -12.61 1.34
C ARG A 38 0.12 -11.88 2.25
N LEU A 39 -0.10 -10.59 2.43
CA LEU A 39 0.60 -9.74 3.38
C LEU A 39 -0.35 -9.39 4.54
N ASN A 40 0.21 -9.14 5.71
CA ASN A 40 -0.55 -8.64 6.86
C ASN A 40 -0.70 -7.11 6.82
N LEU A 41 0.17 -6.42 6.09
CA LEU A 41 0.19 -4.98 5.87
C LEU A 41 0.33 -4.67 4.37
N PRO A 42 -0.34 -3.65 3.81
CA PRO A 42 -0.29 -3.35 2.38
C PRO A 42 0.93 -2.47 2.06
N LEU A 43 2.12 -2.87 2.50
CA LEU A 43 3.38 -2.14 2.30
C LEU A 43 4.46 -3.10 1.80
N VAL A 44 5.25 -2.65 0.82
CA VAL A 44 6.44 -3.33 0.31
C VAL A 44 7.55 -2.31 0.13
N SER A 45 8.81 -2.70 0.32
CA SER A 45 9.94 -1.81 0.01
C SER A 45 10.29 -1.83 -1.46
N ALA A 46 10.85 -0.70 -1.92
CA ALA A 46 11.32 -0.58 -3.30
C ALA A 46 12.55 -1.47 -3.55
N ALA A 47 12.59 -2.11 -4.71
CA ALA A 47 13.73 -2.89 -5.17
C ALA A 47 14.86 -1.97 -5.69
N MET A 48 15.54 -1.30 -4.76
CA MET A 48 16.63 -0.35 -5.03
C MET A 48 17.83 -0.67 -4.13
N ASP A 49 19.04 -0.48 -4.66
CA ASP A 49 20.32 -0.72 -3.99
C ASP A 49 20.50 0.04 -2.68
N THR A 50 19.96 1.25 -2.61
CA THR A 50 20.01 2.15 -1.45
C THR A 50 18.83 2.01 -0.51
N VAL A 51 17.87 1.13 -0.83
CA VAL A 51 16.65 0.93 -0.04
C VAL A 51 16.63 -0.46 0.57
N THR A 52 16.61 -1.50 -0.26
CA THR A 52 16.32 -2.86 0.21
C THR A 52 17.50 -3.79 0.02
N GLU A 53 18.15 -4.09 1.13
CA GLU A 53 19.04 -5.25 1.27
C GLU A 53 18.43 -6.24 2.28
N ALA A 54 19.17 -7.30 2.63
CA ALA A 54 18.69 -8.37 3.52
C ALA A 54 18.11 -7.84 4.84
N ARG A 55 18.73 -6.81 5.43
CA ARG A 55 18.27 -6.24 6.71
C ARG A 55 16.87 -5.65 6.62
N LEU A 56 16.58 -4.84 5.59
CA LEU A 56 15.26 -4.21 5.45
C LEU A 56 14.21 -5.24 5.06
N ALA A 57 14.55 -6.20 4.18
CA ALA A 57 13.64 -7.26 3.80
C ALA A 57 13.17 -8.08 5.01
N ILE A 58 14.08 -8.42 5.93
CA ILE A 58 13.74 -9.13 7.17
C ILE A 58 12.84 -8.27 8.06
N ALA A 59 13.17 -6.99 8.25
CA ALA A 59 12.39 -6.10 9.12
C ALA A 59 10.96 -5.91 8.59
N ILE A 60 10.78 -5.66 7.29
CA ILE A 60 9.45 -5.48 6.70
C ILE A 60 8.63 -6.76 6.79
N ALA A 61 9.22 -7.92 6.52
CA ALA A 61 8.54 -9.20 6.65
C ALA A 61 8.09 -9.48 8.10
N GLN A 62 8.87 -9.05 9.11
CA GLN A 62 8.48 -9.16 10.52
C GLN A 62 7.31 -8.25 10.89
N GLU A 63 7.25 -7.05 10.32
CA GLU A 63 6.11 -6.12 10.47
C GLU A 63 4.89 -6.51 9.61
N GLY A 64 5.04 -7.52 8.73
CA GLY A 64 3.96 -8.12 7.96
C GLY A 64 3.78 -7.59 6.53
N GLY A 65 4.74 -6.83 6.02
CA GLY A 65 4.86 -6.49 4.60
C GLY A 65 5.60 -7.53 3.76
#